data_AF-A0A954CP81-F1
#
_entry.id   AF-A0A954CP81-F1
#
_cell.length_a   1.000
_cell.length_b   1.000
_cell.length_c   1.000
_cell.angle_alpha   90.00
_cell.angle_beta   90.00
_cell.angle_gamma   90.00
#
_symmetry.space_group_name_H-M   'P 1'
#
loop_
_entity.id
_entity.type
_entity.pdbx_description
1 polymer ?
#
loop_
_entity_poly.entity_id
_entity_poly.type
_entity_poly.pdbx_seq_one_letter_code
_entity_poly.pdbx_strand_id
1 'polypeptide(L)'
;AQFDVAAHAQTRFPLDGAHVATACRACHREDTAGGARAFRGVETACRACHDDPHAGRFDAARLPSELGGRTGCARCHDTNAFRDVSWSADDHRIWTGYELVGKHADASCASCHGAPFADAPRDCASCHEDVHRGQFREHGRTDCTRCHEASKTFHDLAFDHTRDTRFRLDDNHARLACSDCHVQRPTRTGELVVRYRPLGRECRDCHATER
;
A
#
# COMPACT_ATOMS: atom_id res chain seq x y z
N ALA A 1 -42.18 -32.87 2.89
CA ALA A 1 -41.51 -31.67 2.36
C ALA A 1 -40.27 -32.12 1.59
N GLN A 2 -40.06 -31.62 0.37
CA GLN A 2 -38.82 -31.86 -0.38
C GLN A 2 -37.78 -30.81 0.04
N PHE A 3 -36.52 -31.21 0.15
CA PHE A 3 -35.43 -30.29 0.45
C PHE A 3 -34.94 -29.69 -0.86
N ASP A 4 -35.27 -28.42 -1.10
CA ASP A 4 -34.99 -27.69 -2.34
C ASP A 4 -33.98 -26.54 -2.11
N VAL A 5 -33.76 -25.72 -3.13
CA VAL A 5 -32.86 -24.55 -3.06
C VAL A 5 -33.30 -23.57 -1.95
N ALA A 6 -34.60 -23.38 -1.74
CA ALA A 6 -35.09 -22.50 -0.68
C ALA A 6 -34.78 -23.07 0.71
N ALA A 7 -34.82 -24.39 0.88
CA ALA A 7 -34.44 -25.05 2.12
C ALA A 7 -32.95 -24.87 2.45
N HIS A 8 -32.06 -24.73 1.46
CA HIS A 8 -30.64 -24.46 1.67
C HIS A 8 -30.37 -23.14 2.39
N ALA A 9 -31.22 -22.12 2.21
CA ALA A 9 -31.09 -20.81 2.86
C ALA A 9 -31.14 -20.88 4.40
N GLN A 10 -31.65 -21.97 4.96
CA GLN A 10 -31.74 -22.22 6.40
C GLN A 10 -30.56 -23.04 6.95
N THR A 11 -29.58 -23.36 6.10
CA THR A 11 -28.40 -24.15 6.48
C THR A 11 -27.16 -23.28 6.66
N ARG A 12 -26.03 -23.91 7.02
CA ARG A 12 -24.72 -23.25 7.08
C ARG A 12 -24.15 -22.90 5.69
N PHE A 13 -24.78 -23.38 4.62
CA PHE A 13 -24.39 -23.08 3.25
C PHE A 13 -25.62 -22.70 2.42
N PRO A 14 -26.10 -21.46 2.57
CA PRO A 14 -27.05 -20.87 1.63
C PRO A 14 -26.46 -20.95 0.22
N LEU A 15 -27.24 -21.44 -0.74
CA LEU A 15 -26.82 -21.41 -2.14
C LEU A 15 -27.06 -20.00 -2.69
N ASP A 16 -25.99 -19.32 -3.09
CA ASP A 16 -26.01 -18.00 -3.70
C ASP A 16 -25.13 -17.96 -4.96
N GLY A 17 -25.28 -16.88 -5.74
CA GLY A 17 -24.56 -16.69 -7.00
C GLY A 17 -24.60 -17.91 -7.93
N ALA A 18 -23.45 -18.27 -8.46
CA ALA A 18 -23.29 -19.40 -9.38
C ALA A 18 -23.55 -20.77 -8.72
N HIS A 19 -23.49 -20.88 -7.39
CA HIS A 19 -23.75 -22.16 -6.71
C HIS A 19 -25.21 -22.61 -6.83
N VAL A 20 -26.15 -21.67 -7.02
CA VAL A 20 -27.58 -21.98 -7.22
C VAL A 20 -27.81 -22.87 -8.46
N ALA A 21 -27.02 -22.68 -9.51
CA ALA A 21 -27.13 -23.45 -10.76
C ALA A 21 -26.37 -24.80 -10.70
N THR A 22 -25.65 -25.08 -9.61
CA THR A 22 -24.83 -26.29 -9.50
C THR A 22 -25.70 -27.50 -9.19
N ALA A 23 -25.50 -28.59 -9.94
CA ALA A 23 -26.24 -29.83 -9.72
C ALA A 23 -25.94 -30.40 -8.31
N CYS A 24 -26.97 -30.86 -7.59
CA CYS A 24 -26.85 -31.30 -6.19
C CYS A 24 -25.75 -32.36 -5.97
N ARG A 25 -25.55 -33.23 -6.97
CA ARG A 25 -24.54 -34.31 -6.95
C ARG A 25 -23.09 -33.82 -6.94
N ALA A 26 -22.82 -32.57 -7.30
CA ALA A 26 -21.47 -32.00 -7.27
C ALA A 26 -20.94 -31.87 -5.83
N CYS A 27 -21.83 -31.47 -4.90
CA CYS A 27 -21.51 -31.33 -3.48
C CYS A 27 -21.90 -32.59 -2.70
N HIS A 28 -23.07 -33.17 -3.00
CA HIS A 28 -23.56 -34.40 -2.36
C HIS A 28 -23.11 -35.63 -3.16
N ARG A 29 -21.82 -35.90 -3.11
CA ARG A 29 -21.20 -37.06 -3.76
C ARG A 29 -21.63 -38.35 -3.07
N GLU A 30 -21.60 -39.44 -3.83
CA GLU A 30 -21.86 -40.77 -3.30
C GLU A 30 -20.75 -41.16 -2.32
N ASP A 31 -21.13 -41.66 -1.15
CA ASP A 31 -20.17 -42.18 -0.19
C ASP A 31 -19.54 -43.46 -0.74
N THR A 32 -18.21 -43.48 -0.76
CA THR A 32 -17.37 -44.62 -1.14
C THR A 32 -17.69 -45.91 -0.36
N ALA A 33 -18.31 -45.81 0.82
CA ALA A 33 -18.61 -46.96 1.67
C ALA A 33 -19.98 -47.60 1.43
N GLY A 34 -20.87 -47.02 0.61
CA GLY A 34 -22.23 -47.57 0.47
C GLY A 34 -23.10 -47.07 -0.69
N GLY A 35 -22.57 -46.23 -1.59
CA GLY A 35 -23.31 -45.75 -2.77
C GLY A 35 -24.46 -44.78 -2.48
N ALA A 36 -24.75 -44.49 -1.19
CA ALA A 36 -25.70 -43.48 -0.78
C ALA A 36 -25.02 -42.10 -0.76
N ARG A 37 -25.73 -41.06 -1.22
CA ARG A 37 -25.21 -39.67 -1.16
C ARG A 37 -25.22 -39.14 0.26
N ALA A 38 -24.11 -38.54 0.66
CA ALA A 38 -24.02 -37.84 1.94
C ALA A 38 -24.59 -36.41 1.81
N PHE A 39 -25.73 -36.18 2.47
CA PHE A 39 -26.38 -34.87 2.51
C PHE A 39 -26.00 -34.01 3.72
N ARG A 40 -25.17 -34.55 4.63
CA ARG A 40 -24.72 -33.88 5.86
C ARG A 40 -23.20 -33.92 5.95
N GLY A 41 -22.62 -32.95 6.65
CA GLY A 41 -21.18 -32.91 6.92
C GLY A 41 -20.32 -32.58 5.69
N VAL A 42 -20.91 -32.06 4.62
CA VAL A 42 -20.15 -31.53 3.48
C VAL A 42 -19.43 -30.27 3.94
N GLU A 43 -18.11 -30.23 3.75
CA GLU A 43 -17.29 -29.07 4.06
C GLU A 43 -17.69 -27.87 3.19
N THR A 44 -17.75 -26.69 3.78
CA THR A 44 -18.30 -25.48 3.16
C THR A 44 -17.24 -24.43 2.85
N ALA A 45 -16.02 -24.63 3.34
CA ALA A 45 -14.89 -23.78 2.97
C ALA A 45 -14.61 -23.88 1.47
N CYS A 46 -14.32 -22.74 0.82
CA CYS A 46 -14.07 -22.66 -0.63
C CYS A 46 -13.04 -23.69 -1.10
N ARG A 47 -11.96 -23.87 -0.32
CA ARG A 47 -10.85 -24.77 -0.62
C ARG A 47 -11.17 -26.26 -0.54
N ALA A 48 -12.32 -26.64 0.00
CA ALA A 48 -12.75 -28.03 0.00
C ALA A 48 -13.22 -28.50 -1.38
N CYS A 49 -13.54 -27.56 -2.27
CA CYS A 49 -14.01 -27.82 -3.63
C CYS A 49 -13.20 -27.09 -4.71
N HIS A 50 -12.58 -25.96 -4.40
CA HIS A 50 -11.82 -25.13 -5.34
C HIS A 50 -10.34 -25.08 -4.99
N ASP A 51 -9.49 -25.17 -6.00
CA ASP A 51 -8.04 -24.97 -5.83
C ASP A 51 -7.72 -23.51 -5.48
N ASP A 52 -6.63 -23.29 -4.74
CA ASP A 52 -6.12 -21.96 -4.42
C ASP A 52 -5.00 -21.56 -5.39
N PRO A 53 -5.27 -20.75 -6.44
CA PRO A 53 -4.24 -20.29 -7.36
C PRO A 53 -3.23 -19.34 -6.70
N HIS A 54 -3.52 -18.80 -5.52
CA HIS A 54 -2.63 -17.92 -4.77
C HIS A 54 -1.68 -18.68 -3.84
N ALA A 55 -1.82 -20.01 -3.73
CA ALA A 55 -0.97 -20.88 -2.92
C ALA A 55 -0.77 -20.36 -1.48
N GLY A 56 -1.86 -19.90 -0.84
CA GLY A 56 -1.84 -19.41 0.54
C GLY A 56 -1.14 -18.06 0.77
N ARG A 57 -0.74 -17.34 -0.30
CA ARG A 57 -0.07 -16.02 -0.18
C ARG A 57 -0.83 -15.03 0.72
N PHE A 58 -2.15 -15.10 0.71
CA PHE A 58 -3.03 -14.21 1.47
C PHE A 58 -3.40 -14.69 2.88
N ASP A 59 -2.82 -15.81 3.35
CA ASP A 59 -3.02 -16.33 4.71
C ASP A 59 -1.81 -16.13 5.62
N ALA A 60 -0.81 -15.36 5.16
CA ALA A 60 0.34 -15.01 5.98
C ALA A 60 -0.11 -14.27 7.26
N ALA A 61 0.51 -14.58 8.40
CA ALA A 61 0.10 -14.05 9.72
C ALA A 61 0.09 -12.51 9.83
N ARG A 62 0.79 -11.81 8.95
CA ARG A 62 0.82 -10.33 8.88
C ARG A 62 -0.38 -9.71 8.14
N LEU A 63 -1.21 -10.53 7.49
CA LEU A 63 -2.35 -10.10 6.70
C LEU A 63 -3.65 -10.31 7.47
N PRO A 64 -4.71 -9.56 7.18
CA PRO A 64 -5.98 -9.74 7.85
C PRO A 64 -6.57 -11.13 7.55
N SER A 65 -6.94 -11.84 8.62
CA SER A 65 -7.68 -13.10 8.51
C SER A 65 -9.16 -12.88 8.15
N GLU A 66 -9.70 -11.68 8.44
CA GLU A 66 -11.08 -11.27 8.17
C GLU A 66 -11.13 -9.84 7.60
N LEU A 67 -12.06 -9.59 6.68
CA LEU A 67 -12.33 -8.27 6.10
C LEU A 67 -13.83 -8.01 5.99
N GLY A 68 -14.36 -7.16 6.86
CA GLY A 68 -15.79 -6.82 6.88
C GLY A 68 -16.70 -8.04 7.10
N GLY A 69 -16.35 -8.92 8.05
CA GLY A 69 -17.09 -10.16 8.33
C GLY A 69 -16.80 -11.33 7.38
N ARG A 70 -15.99 -11.13 6.34
CA ARG A 70 -15.65 -12.16 5.35
C ARG A 70 -14.30 -12.78 5.64
N THR A 71 -14.16 -14.09 5.46
CA THR A 71 -12.93 -14.86 5.73
C THR A 71 -12.50 -15.70 4.52
N GLY A 72 -11.26 -16.16 4.52
CA GLY A 72 -10.71 -16.97 3.42
C GLY A 72 -10.81 -16.26 2.07
N CYS A 73 -11.25 -16.97 1.04
CA CYS A 73 -11.41 -16.45 -0.32
C CYS A 73 -12.44 -15.31 -0.40
N ALA A 74 -13.46 -15.33 0.48
CA ALA A 74 -14.55 -14.36 0.47
C ALA A 74 -14.10 -12.94 0.86
N ARG A 75 -12.87 -12.79 1.38
CA ARG A 75 -12.28 -11.46 1.62
C ARG A 75 -12.20 -10.61 0.35
N CYS A 76 -12.02 -11.25 -0.81
CA CYS A 76 -11.87 -10.56 -2.11
C CYS A 76 -12.82 -11.06 -3.20
N HIS A 77 -13.16 -12.35 -3.17
CA HIS A 77 -14.02 -12.99 -4.18
C HIS A 77 -15.46 -13.11 -3.70
N ASP A 78 -16.40 -13.12 -4.64
CA ASP A 78 -17.79 -13.47 -4.38
C ASP A 78 -18.21 -14.72 -5.17
N THR A 79 -19.42 -15.20 -4.89
CA THR A 79 -19.99 -16.40 -5.50
C THR A 79 -20.73 -16.13 -6.82
N ASN A 80 -20.96 -14.86 -7.20
CA ASN A 80 -21.57 -14.51 -8.48
C ASN A 80 -20.57 -14.67 -9.62
N ALA A 81 -19.37 -14.10 -9.45
CA ALA A 81 -18.30 -14.13 -10.44
C ALA A 81 -16.94 -14.19 -9.75
N PHE A 82 -16.46 -15.39 -9.44
CA PHE A 82 -15.22 -15.59 -8.67
C PHE A 82 -13.97 -14.95 -9.31
N ARG A 83 -13.96 -14.74 -10.62
CA ARG A 83 -12.85 -14.07 -11.31
C ARG A 83 -12.82 -12.56 -11.06
N ASP A 84 -13.97 -11.98 -10.73
CA ASP A 84 -14.08 -10.58 -10.43
C ASP A 84 -13.70 -10.39 -8.96
N VAL A 85 -12.83 -9.41 -8.72
CA VAL A 85 -12.43 -9.02 -7.37
C VAL A 85 -12.91 -7.60 -7.14
N SER A 86 -13.56 -7.40 -6.00
CA SER A 86 -13.79 -6.05 -5.51
C SER A 86 -12.45 -5.57 -4.92
N TRP A 87 -11.81 -4.62 -5.59
CA TRP A 87 -10.53 -4.05 -5.20
C TRP A 87 -10.66 -2.53 -5.04
N SER A 88 -10.18 -2.02 -3.92
CA SER A 88 -10.13 -0.59 -3.60
C SER A 88 -8.72 -0.13 -3.22
N ALA A 89 -8.50 1.19 -3.16
CA ALA A 89 -7.26 1.75 -2.62
C ALA A 89 -7.05 1.37 -1.14
N ASP A 90 -8.13 1.23 -0.37
CA ASP A 90 -8.07 0.76 1.01
C ASP A 90 -7.61 -0.70 1.10
N ASP A 91 -8.06 -1.55 0.18
CA ASP A 91 -7.57 -2.93 0.09
C ASP A 91 -6.06 -2.93 -0.17
N HIS A 92 -5.57 -2.09 -1.08
CA HIS A 92 -4.12 -1.99 -1.33
C HIS A 92 -3.35 -1.68 -0.04
N ARG A 93 -3.79 -0.71 0.76
CA ARG A 93 -3.19 -0.40 2.07
C ARG A 93 -3.25 -1.58 3.02
N ILE A 94 -4.40 -2.24 3.12
CA ILE A 94 -4.61 -3.38 4.02
C ILE A 94 -3.68 -4.55 3.67
N TRP A 95 -3.52 -4.85 2.38
CA TRP A 95 -2.77 -6.02 1.91
C TRP A 95 -1.26 -5.78 1.79
N THR A 96 -0.84 -4.57 1.43
CA THR A 96 0.57 -4.25 1.18
C THR A 96 1.22 -3.41 2.29
N GLY A 97 0.41 -2.76 3.12
CA GLY A 97 0.83 -1.73 4.06
C GLY A 97 1.18 -0.39 3.41
N TYR A 98 1.02 -0.26 2.08
CA TYR A 98 1.31 0.97 1.34
C TYR A 98 -0.01 1.68 0.98
N GLU A 99 -0.20 2.87 1.53
CA GLU A 99 -1.38 3.68 1.29
C GLU A 99 -1.24 4.46 -0.03
N LEU A 100 -2.24 4.31 -0.90
CA LEU A 100 -2.32 5.04 -2.15
C LEU A 100 -2.96 6.41 -1.91
N VAL A 101 -2.12 7.44 -1.76
CA VAL A 101 -2.54 8.84 -1.55
C VAL A 101 -1.94 9.78 -2.58
N GLY A 102 -2.57 10.95 -2.74
CA GLY A 102 -2.10 11.98 -3.66
C GLY A 102 -1.91 11.41 -5.07
N LYS A 103 -0.77 11.72 -5.70
CA LYS A 103 -0.44 11.24 -7.04
C LYS A 103 -0.14 9.74 -7.14
N HIS A 104 0.16 9.07 -6.03
CA HIS A 104 0.32 7.61 -6.04
C HIS A 104 -1.03 6.90 -6.24
N ALA A 105 -2.15 7.50 -5.84
CA ALA A 105 -3.48 6.94 -6.07
C ALA A 105 -3.90 6.96 -7.55
N ASP A 106 -3.37 7.91 -8.31
CA ASP A 106 -3.61 8.05 -9.75
C ASP A 106 -2.68 7.14 -10.59
N ALA A 107 -1.67 6.53 -9.97
CA ALA A 107 -0.64 5.77 -10.67
C ALA A 107 -1.19 4.42 -11.16
N SER A 108 -0.82 4.04 -12.39
CA SER A 108 -1.15 2.70 -12.90
C SER A 108 -0.44 1.62 -12.07
N CYS A 109 -1.06 0.46 -11.86
CA CYS A 109 -0.48 -0.63 -11.09
C CYS A 109 0.91 -1.05 -11.63
N ALA A 110 1.07 -1.07 -12.96
CA ALA A 110 2.31 -1.44 -13.63
C ALA A 110 3.46 -0.44 -13.38
N SER A 111 3.18 0.81 -13.02
CA SER A 111 4.23 1.80 -12.72
C SER A 111 5.06 1.43 -11.50
N CYS A 112 4.47 0.71 -10.54
CA CYS A 112 5.15 0.23 -9.34
C CYS A 112 5.49 -1.27 -9.44
N HIS A 113 4.57 -2.08 -9.95
CA HIS A 113 4.68 -3.54 -9.95
C HIS A 113 5.31 -4.12 -11.21
N GLY A 114 5.46 -3.34 -12.28
CA GLY A 114 6.06 -3.77 -13.55
C GLY A 114 5.21 -4.76 -14.35
N ALA A 115 5.83 -5.26 -15.42
CA ALA A 115 5.31 -6.34 -16.27
C ALA A 115 6.48 -7.27 -16.64
N PRO A 116 6.59 -8.48 -16.05
CA PRO A 116 5.59 -9.16 -15.22
C PRO A 116 5.36 -8.49 -13.86
N PHE A 117 4.16 -8.66 -13.32
CA PHE A 117 3.74 -8.09 -12.05
C PHE A 117 4.52 -8.70 -10.87
N ALA A 118 5.20 -7.88 -10.08
CA ALA A 118 6.04 -8.28 -8.95
C ALA A 118 5.84 -7.36 -7.74
N ASP A 119 6.50 -7.68 -6.62
CA ASP A 119 6.47 -6.81 -5.45
C ASP A 119 7.18 -5.47 -5.76
N ALA A 120 6.53 -4.36 -5.44
CA ALA A 120 7.05 -3.02 -5.71
C ALA A 120 7.94 -2.51 -4.55
N PRO A 121 8.99 -1.73 -4.85
CA PRO A 121 9.75 -1.03 -3.81
C PRO A 121 8.87 0.01 -3.12
N ARG A 122 9.11 0.23 -1.81
CA ARG A 122 8.34 1.19 -0.99
C ARG A 122 9.12 2.45 -0.63
N ASP A 123 10.44 2.40 -0.73
CA ASP A 123 11.31 3.53 -0.38
C ASP A 123 11.24 4.60 -1.46
N CYS A 124 11.05 5.87 -1.07
CA CYS A 124 10.87 7.00 -1.99
C CYS A 124 12.00 7.10 -3.02
N ALA A 125 13.24 6.89 -2.58
CA ALA A 125 14.43 6.97 -3.41
C ALA A 125 14.56 5.86 -4.47
N SER A 126 13.72 4.82 -4.41
CA SER A 126 13.68 3.77 -5.44
C SER A 126 12.97 4.24 -6.71
N CYS A 127 12.11 5.26 -6.60
CA CYS A 127 11.35 5.81 -7.73
C CYS A 127 11.66 7.28 -7.99
N HIS A 128 12.00 8.04 -6.95
CA HIS A 128 12.28 9.47 -7.04
C HIS A 128 13.77 9.76 -6.85
N GLU A 129 14.31 10.63 -7.69
CA GLU A 129 15.69 11.10 -7.54
C GLU A 129 15.85 11.96 -6.28
N ASP A 130 16.89 11.68 -5.49
CA ASP A 130 17.26 12.53 -4.36
C ASP A 130 18.02 13.77 -4.86
N VAL A 131 17.26 14.83 -5.16
CA VAL A 131 17.79 16.15 -5.54
C VAL A 131 18.62 16.82 -4.44
N HIS A 132 18.51 16.34 -3.19
CA HIS A 132 19.34 16.83 -2.07
C HIS A 132 20.71 16.18 -2.03
N ARG A 133 20.97 15.19 -2.91
CA ARG A 133 22.26 14.49 -3.04
C ARG A 133 22.77 13.96 -1.70
N GLY A 134 21.88 13.37 -0.90
CA GLY A 134 22.22 12.73 0.37
C GLY A 134 22.55 13.69 1.53
N GLN A 135 22.28 14.99 1.41
CA GLN A 135 22.49 15.95 2.52
C GLN A 135 21.75 15.56 3.82
N PHE A 136 20.62 14.85 3.69
CA PHE A 136 19.78 14.39 4.79
C PHE A 136 19.94 12.91 5.12
N ARG A 137 20.98 12.26 4.58
CA ARG A 137 21.23 10.84 4.82
C ARG A 137 21.69 10.62 6.25
N GLU A 138 21.00 9.74 6.96
CA GLU A 138 21.32 9.30 8.32
C GLU A 138 21.36 7.76 8.33
N HIS A 139 22.43 7.17 8.85
CA HIS A 139 22.62 5.71 8.86
C HIS A 139 22.42 5.04 7.49
N GLY A 140 22.88 5.69 6.42
CA GLY A 140 22.82 5.15 5.06
C GLY A 140 21.50 5.40 4.32
N ARG A 141 20.46 6.00 4.93
CA ARG A 141 19.17 6.27 4.26
C ARG A 141 18.71 7.71 4.44
N THR A 142 17.93 8.23 3.49
CA THR A 142 17.26 9.53 3.61
C THR A 142 15.80 9.29 3.95
N ASP A 143 15.35 9.74 5.12
CA ASP A 143 13.94 9.70 5.50
C ASP A 143 13.22 10.92 4.91
N CYS A 144 12.64 10.72 3.73
CA CYS A 144 11.97 11.76 2.96
C CYS A 144 10.71 12.26 3.68
N THR A 145 10.07 11.39 4.46
CA THR A 145 8.76 11.66 5.10
C THR A 145 8.84 12.65 6.26
N ARG A 146 10.05 12.97 6.73
CA ARG A 146 10.30 14.04 7.71
C ARG A 146 9.88 15.42 7.19
N CYS A 147 9.91 15.62 5.87
CA CYS A 147 9.64 16.92 5.25
C CYS A 147 8.62 16.85 4.10
N HIS A 148 8.57 15.72 3.38
CA HIS A 148 7.67 15.54 2.24
C HIS A 148 6.55 14.55 2.58
N GLU A 149 5.30 14.95 2.37
CA GLU A 149 4.15 14.07 2.56
C GLU A 149 3.73 13.46 1.22
N ALA A 150 3.51 12.14 1.17
CA ALA A 150 3.12 11.44 -0.05
C ALA A 150 1.77 11.90 -0.63
N SER A 151 0.94 12.54 0.20
CA SER A 151 -0.35 13.12 -0.17
C SER A 151 -0.24 14.48 -0.87
N LYS A 152 0.96 15.11 -0.87
CA LYS A 152 1.22 16.45 -1.41
C LYS A 152 2.27 16.41 -2.52
N THR A 153 2.51 17.56 -3.16
CA THR A 153 3.62 17.71 -4.10
C THR A 153 4.93 17.87 -3.33
N PHE A 154 6.09 17.56 -3.95
CA PHE A 154 7.39 17.77 -3.30
C PHE A 154 7.70 19.24 -2.96
N HIS A 155 6.97 20.19 -3.55
CA HIS A 155 7.09 21.63 -3.25
C HIS A 155 6.33 22.03 -1.98
N ASP A 156 5.32 21.25 -1.58
CA ASP A 156 4.51 21.51 -0.40
C ASP A 156 5.12 20.76 0.79
N LEU A 157 5.87 21.48 1.60
CA LEU A 157 6.67 20.90 2.68
C LEU A 157 5.89 20.88 4.00
N ALA A 158 6.06 19.81 4.76
CA ALA A 158 5.70 19.73 6.18
C ALA A 158 6.80 20.28 7.10
N PHE A 159 7.95 20.66 6.51
CA PHE A 159 9.13 21.16 7.20
C PHE A 159 8.90 22.54 7.79
N ASP A 160 9.35 22.73 9.02
CA ASP A 160 9.26 23.98 9.76
C ASP A 160 10.60 24.28 10.43
N HIS A 161 11.19 25.45 10.15
CA HIS A 161 12.49 25.82 10.71
C HIS A 161 12.51 25.93 12.24
N THR A 162 11.39 26.33 12.84
CA THR A 162 11.24 26.54 14.28
C THR A 162 11.15 25.23 15.06
N ARG A 163 10.58 24.20 14.42
CA ARG A 163 10.42 22.83 14.96
C ARG A 163 11.58 21.92 14.59
N ASP A 164 12.00 21.94 13.33
CA ASP A 164 12.85 20.89 12.75
C ASP A 164 14.34 21.29 12.69
N THR A 165 14.66 22.56 12.96
CA THR A 165 16.04 23.05 12.94
C THR A 165 16.41 23.83 14.19
N ARG A 166 17.72 24.03 14.37
CA ARG A 166 18.27 24.88 15.43
C ARG A 166 18.40 26.36 15.02
N PHE A 167 18.03 26.71 13.79
CA PHE A 167 18.03 28.08 13.30
C PHE A 167 16.58 28.53 13.14
N ARG A 168 16.06 29.21 14.16
CA ARG A 168 14.70 29.73 14.16
C ARG A 168 14.66 31.00 13.32
N LEU A 169 13.75 31.05 12.36
CA LEU A 169 13.53 32.24 11.56
C LEU A 169 12.75 33.25 12.40
N ASP A 170 13.25 34.47 12.48
CA ASP A 170 12.46 35.61 12.96
C ASP A 170 11.51 36.10 11.84
N ASP A 171 10.68 37.09 12.16
CA ASP A 171 9.67 37.63 11.25
C ASP A 171 10.22 38.15 9.92
N ASN A 172 11.49 38.57 9.88
CA ASN A 172 12.11 39.06 8.65
C ASN A 172 12.65 37.89 7.81
N HIS A 173 13.39 36.98 8.43
CA HIS A 173 13.95 35.82 7.72
C HIS A 173 12.86 34.85 7.24
N ALA A 174 11.74 34.73 7.96
CA ALA A 174 10.62 33.87 7.58
C ALA A 174 9.90 34.33 6.29
N ARG A 175 10.12 35.58 5.85
CA ARG A 175 9.54 36.14 4.61
C ARG A 175 10.44 35.96 3.39
N LEU A 176 11.69 35.55 3.59
CA LEU A 176 12.64 35.34 2.50
C LEU A 176 12.30 34.08 1.72
N ALA A 177 12.70 34.05 0.44
CA ALA A 177 12.62 32.82 -0.33
C ALA A 177 13.67 31.84 0.20
N CYS A 178 13.38 30.54 0.13
CA CYS A 178 14.32 29.50 0.56
C CYS A 178 15.69 29.65 -0.12
N SER A 179 15.69 30.06 -1.40
CA SER A 179 16.88 30.26 -2.23
C SER A 179 17.78 31.40 -1.77
N ASP A 180 17.29 32.35 -0.97
CA ASP A 180 18.08 33.48 -0.47
C ASP A 180 19.13 33.00 0.54
N CYS A 181 18.83 31.92 1.26
CA CYS A 181 19.74 31.27 2.21
C CYS A 181 20.31 29.95 1.65
N HIS A 182 19.48 29.14 1.00
CA HIS A 182 19.84 27.85 0.42
C HIS A 182 20.25 28.02 -1.04
N VAL A 183 21.48 28.48 -1.21
CA VAL A 183 22.08 28.73 -2.53
C VAL A 183 22.81 27.49 -3.07
N GLN A 184 23.02 27.47 -4.38
CA GLN A 184 23.84 26.43 -5.01
C GLN A 184 25.32 26.58 -4.60
N ARG A 185 25.93 25.44 -4.24
CA ARG A 185 27.35 25.33 -3.92
C ARG A 185 27.93 24.09 -4.58
N PRO A 186 29.20 24.13 -5.03
CA PRO A 186 29.85 22.95 -5.58
C PRO A 186 30.05 21.88 -4.51
N THR A 187 29.77 20.63 -4.86
CA THR A 187 30.15 19.46 -4.08
C THR A 187 31.65 19.19 -4.21
N ARG A 188 32.18 18.18 -3.50
CA ARG A 188 33.59 17.76 -3.63
C ARG A 188 33.95 17.31 -5.04
N THR A 189 32.98 16.86 -5.82
CA THR A 189 33.17 16.41 -7.20
C THR A 189 32.91 17.52 -8.22
N GLY A 190 32.62 18.74 -7.78
CA GLY A 190 32.39 19.91 -8.64
C GLY A 190 30.95 20.09 -9.14
N GLU A 191 30.02 19.17 -8.82
CA GLU A 191 28.60 19.32 -9.16
C GLU A 191 27.96 20.44 -8.32
N LEU A 192 27.13 21.30 -8.92
CA LEU A 192 26.37 22.29 -8.17
C LEU A 192 25.12 21.67 -7.56
N VAL A 193 24.96 21.83 -6.24
CA VAL A 193 23.77 21.39 -5.49
C VAL A 193 23.28 22.50 -4.58
N VAL A 194 21.96 22.63 -4.41
CA VAL A 194 21.39 23.52 -3.39
C VAL A 194 21.82 23.04 -2.01
N ARG A 195 22.46 23.94 -1.23
CA ARG A 195 23.00 23.60 0.09
C ARG A 195 21.97 23.84 1.19
N TYR A 196 21.40 22.76 1.70
CA TYR A 196 20.51 22.77 2.85
C TYR A 196 21.23 22.50 4.18
N ARG A 197 22.21 21.58 4.19
CA ARG A 197 23.04 21.33 5.38
C ARG A 197 24.44 20.78 5.08
N PRO A 198 25.42 21.05 5.96
CA PRO A 198 25.40 22.14 6.95
C PRO A 198 25.43 23.53 6.26
N LEU A 199 24.70 24.47 6.84
CA LEU A 199 24.76 25.90 6.56
C LEU A 199 25.21 26.61 7.85
N GLY A 200 25.96 27.70 7.70
CA GLY A 200 26.30 28.57 8.83
C GLY A 200 25.06 29.14 9.51
N ARG A 201 25.17 29.50 10.79
CA ARG A 201 24.04 29.99 11.61
C ARG A 201 24.36 31.30 12.32
N GLU A 202 25.55 31.83 12.11
CA GLU A 202 25.95 33.13 12.63
C GLU A 202 25.62 34.21 11.60
N CYS A 203 25.31 35.43 12.05
CA CYS A 203 24.91 36.51 11.14
C CYS A 203 25.94 36.73 10.02
N ARG A 204 27.23 36.61 10.33
CA ARG A 204 28.33 36.75 9.37
C ARG A 204 28.36 35.66 8.29
N ASP A 205 27.78 34.49 8.53
CA ASP A 205 27.83 33.39 7.57
C ASP A 205 26.99 33.69 6.32
N CYS A 206 25.99 34.58 6.45
CA CYS A 206 25.07 34.97 5.39
C CYS A 206 25.13 36.47 5.07
N HIS A 207 25.53 37.31 6.02
CA HIS A 207 25.61 38.77 5.86
C HIS A 207 27.04 39.32 5.87
N ALA A 208 28.06 38.47 5.68
CA ALA A 208 29.39 38.99 5.39
C ALA A 208 29.32 39.78 4.07
N THR A 209 29.35 41.09 4.17
CA THR A 209 29.77 41.96 3.07
C THR A 209 31.20 41.55 2.73
N GLU A 210 31.44 41.15 1.48
CA GLU A 210 32.76 40.70 1.03
C GLU A 210 33.87 41.67 1.46
N ARG A 211 35.00 41.11 1.90
CA ARG A 211 36.29 41.83 2.01
C ARG A 211 37.05 41.69 0.71
#